data_AF-A0A836XCH4-F1
#
_entry.id   AF-A0A836XCH4-F1
#
_cell.length_a   1.000
_cell.length_b   1.000
_cell.length_c   1.000
_cell.angle_alpha   90.00
_cell.angle_beta   90.00
_cell.angle_gamma   90.00
#
_symmetry.space_group_name_H-M   'P 1'
#
loop_
_entity.id
_entity.type
_entity.pdbx_description
1 polymer ?
#
loop_
_entity_poly.entity_id
_entity_poly.type
_entity_poly.pdbx_seq_one_letter_code
_entity_poly.pdbx_strand_id
1 'polypeptide(L)'
;EPQRKALHELTSLDVILLQRKHTKPQRDYIEATYYRDRDPAYQKLLKQVTSQEAKLARYATQNVTEVSIMEEMPKPRDTYVLVRGAYNNPDKSRTLAPTTPTALPAMADGLPNNRLGLAEWIVSDDNPLTPRVAVNRYWQMYFGSGLVRTPGDFGAQGTPPTHPALLDWLASEFRDTGWDIKALQKLIVTSATYRQRSAVDADLLQRDPENRLLARGPRFRLNGQALRDQALAASGLLVTTIGGPSVMPYQPEGLWEEVSAKGYKYVVAKGDDLYRRSLYTFWRRTVPPPSMMNFDNAGREVCTVSVARTNTPLQAMNLLNDPTFVETARVLAQ
;
A
#
# COMPACT_ATOMS: atom_id res chain seq x y z
N GLU A 1 19.31 28.68 -70.82
CA GLU A 1 19.00 29.06 -69.42
C GLU A 1 17.90 28.18 -68.88
N PRO A 2 18.15 27.29 -67.90
CA PRO A 2 17.06 26.63 -67.20
C PRO A 2 16.47 27.62 -66.19
N GLN A 3 15.16 27.78 -66.28
CA GLN A 3 14.32 28.64 -65.45
C GLN A 3 14.67 28.49 -63.96
N ARG A 4 14.77 29.62 -63.25
CA ARG A 4 14.76 29.68 -61.78
C ARG A 4 13.42 29.13 -61.29
N LYS A 5 13.32 27.80 -61.17
CA LYS A 5 12.23 27.15 -60.44
C LYS A 5 12.22 27.73 -59.03
N ALA A 6 11.07 28.19 -58.59
CA ALA A 6 10.92 28.63 -57.22
C ALA A 6 11.05 27.42 -56.28
N LEU A 7 11.42 27.64 -55.01
CA LEU A 7 11.63 26.58 -54.00
C LEU A 7 10.45 25.59 -53.91
N HIS A 8 9.24 26.05 -54.23
CA HIS A 8 8.02 25.25 -54.24
C HIS A 8 7.87 24.34 -55.47
N GLU A 9 8.72 24.38 -56.49
CA GLU A 9 8.63 23.56 -57.71
C GLU A 9 9.71 22.47 -57.81
N LEU A 10 10.49 22.28 -56.74
CA LEU A 10 11.62 21.37 -56.70
C LEU A 10 11.19 19.90 -56.61
N THR A 11 11.77 19.06 -57.45
CA THR A 11 11.68 17.59 -57.36
C THR A 11 12.79 17.04 -56.45
N SER A 12 12.69 15.76 -56.06
CA SER A 12 13.74 15.07 -55.27
C SER A 12 15.11 15.11 -55.96
N LEU A 13 15.13 15.05 -57.30
CA LEU A 13 16.34 15.17 -58.11
C LEU A 13 16.91 16.60 -58.11
N ASP A 14 16.04 17.62 -58.13
CA ASP A 14 16.44 19.02 -58.09
C ASP A 14 17.10 19.39 -56.74
N VAL A 15 16.64 18.81 -55.63
CA VAL A 15 17.23 19.01 -54.30
C VAL A 15 18.65 18.44 -54.23
N ILE A 16 18.87 17.24 -54.78
CA ILE A 16 20.20 16.60 -54.85
C ILE A 16 21.17 17.40 -55.74
N LEU A 17 20.68 18.00 -56.82
CA LEU A 17 21.49 18.83 -57.72
C LEU A 17 21.83 20.18 -57.09
N LEU A 18 20.91 20.79 -56.33
CA LEU A 18 21.14 22.05 -55.60
C LEU A 18 22.12 21.87 -54.44
N GLN A 19 22.15 20.71 -53.77
CA GLN A 19 23.12 20.41 -52.71
C GLN A 19 24.58 20.60 -53.15
N ARG A 20 24.91 20.36 -54.42
CA ARG A 20 26.28 20.49 -54.94
C ARG A 20 26.75 21.94 -55.12
N LYS A 21 25.84 22.91 -55.07
CA LYS A 21 26.12 24.33 -55.37
C LYS A 21 25.96 25.28 -54.17
N HIS A 22 25.56 24.79 -53.01
CA HIS A 22 25.20 25.63 -51.85
C HIS A 22 26.08 25.39 -50.61
N THR A 23 26.22 26.42 -49.77
CA THR A 23 26.88 26.31 -48.45
C THR A 23 26.05 25.42 -47.50
N LYS A 24 26.68 24.84 -46.48
CA LYS A 24 26.00 23.92 -45.54
C LYS A 24 24.69 24.50 -44.94
N PRO A 25 24.63 25.76 -44.46
CA PRO A 25 23.40 26.32 -43.91
C PRO A 25 22.27 26.46 -44.94
N GLN A 26 22.63 26.77 -46.20
CA GLN A 26 21.66 26.88 -47.29
C GLN A 26 21.11 25.50 -47.69
N ARG A 27 21.97 24.46 -47.67
CA ARG A 27 21.54 23.08 -47.91
C ARG A 27 20.56 22.60 -46.85
N ASP A 28 20.90 22.79 -45.58
CA ASP A 28 20.07 22.37 -44.45
C ASP A 28 18.68 23.02 -44.50
N TYR A 29 18.61 24.31 -44.90
CA TYR A 29 17.34 25.01 -45.09
C TYR A 29 16.52 24.46 -46.27
N ILE A 30 17.14 24.22 -47.43
CA ILE A 30 16.46 23.69 -48.62
C ILE A 30 15.93 22.28 -48.35
N GLU A 31 16.73 21.41 -47.74
CA GLU A 31 16.33 20.06 -47.34
C GLU A 31 15.19 20.09 -46.32
N ALA A 32 15.33 20.87 -45.25
CA ALA A 32 14.31 20.96 -44.21
C ALA A 32 12.98 21.55 -44.72
N THR A 33 13.01 22.36 -45.79
CA THR A 33 11.80 22.89 -46.44
C THR A 33 11.19 21.84 -47.37
N TYR A 34 12.00 21.18 -48.20
CA TYR A 34 11.53 20.12 -49.09
C TYR A 34 10.91 18.94 -48.34
N TYR A 35 11.62 18.39 -47.35
CA TYR A 35 11.10 17.25 -46.59
C TYR A 35 9.81 17.60 -45.85
N ARG A 36 9.73 18.81 -45.28
CA ARG A 36 8.54 19.28 -44.57
C ARG A 36 7.33 19.47 -45.47
N ASP A 37 7.51 19.99 -46.67
CA ASP A 37 6.39 20.42 -47.52
C ASP A 37 6.03 19.42 -48.63
N ARG A 38 6.97 18.56 -49.06
CA ARG A 38 6.83 17.75 -50.28
C ARG A 38 7.01 16.24 -50.08
N ASP A 39 7.81 15.79 -49.13
CA ASP A 39 8.02 14.35 -48.92
C ASP A 39 6.88 13.74 -48.06
N PRO A 40 6.01 12.91 -48.64
CA PRO A 40 4.90 12.31 -47.90
C PRO A 40 5.39 11.37 -46.78
N ALA A 41 6.55 10.75 -46.94
CA ALA A 41 7.14 9.85 -45.95
C ALA A 41 7.60 10.65 -44.72
N TYR A 42 8.34 11.75 -44.95
CA TYR A 42 8.74 12.67 -43.88
C TYR A 42 7.55 13.33 -43.20
N GLN A 43 6.54 13.81 -43.94
CA GLN A 43 5.34 14.39 -43.35
C GLN A 43 4.59 13.41 -42.46
N LYS A 44 4.49 12.14 -42.89
CA LYS A 44 3.89 11.06 -42.09
C LYS A 44 4.70 10.83 -40.81
N LEU A 45 6.02 10.77 -40.92
CA LEU A 45 6.92 10.56 -39.77
C LEU A 45 6.87 11.76 -38.80
N LEU A 46 6.89 12.98 -39.31
CA LEU A 46 6.81 14.21 -38.51
C LEU A 46 5.48 14.29 -37.75
N LYS A 47 4.36 13.93 -38.39
CA LYS A 47 3.06 13.80 -37.71
C LYS A 47 3.09 12.72 -36.62
N GLN A 48 3.77 11.61 -36.85
CA GLN A 48 3.95 10.57 -35.82
C GLN A 48 4.78 11.10 -34.65
N VAL A 49 5.96 11.69 -34.90
CA VAL A 49 6.84 12.26 -33.87
C VAL A 49 6.11 13.31 -33.05
N THR A 50 5.53 14.32 -33.69
CA THR A 50 4.77 15.36 -32.98
C THR A 50 3.58 14.81 -32.20
N SER A 51 2.88 13.79 -32.71
CA SER A 51 1.81 13.13 -31.96
C SER A 51 2.33 12.36 -30.73
N GLN A 52 3.52 11.75 -30.82
CA GLN A 52 4.14 11.03 -29.70
C GLN A 52 4.72 12.00 -28.67
N GLU A 53 5.33 13.10 -29.10
CA GLU A 53 5.80 14.18 -28.22
C GLU A 53 4.62 14.81 -27.47
N ALA A 54 3.51 15.09 -28.16
CA ALA A 54 2.29 15.59 -27.52
C ALA A 54 1.70 14.56 -26.53
N LYS A 55 1.75 13.26 -26.85
CA LYS A 55 1.35 12.19 -25.91
C LYS A 55 2.27 12.14 -24.70
N LEU A 56 3.59 12.27 -24.89
CA LEU A 56 4.57 12.25 -23.80
C LEU A 56 4.41 13.46 -22.88
N ALA A 57 4.24 14.66 -23.45
CA ALA A 57 3.99 15.88 -22.67
C ALA A 57 2.69 15.80 -21.87
N ARG A 58 1.63 15.22 -22.46
CA ARG A 58 0.37 14.94 -21.73
C ARG A 58 0.56 13.88 -20.66
N TYR A 59 1.32 12.82 -20.92
CA TYR A 59 1.62 11.78 -19.93
C TYR A 59 2.35 12.37 -18.72
N ALA A 60 3.36 13.22 -18.95
CA ALA A 60 4.13 13.87 -17.90
C ALA A 60 3.29 14.82 -17.01
N THR A 61 2.21 15.40 -17.54
CA THR A 61 1.37 16.37 -16.84
C THR A 61 0.07 15.79 -16.29
N GLN A 62 -0.49 14.74 -16.89
CA GLN A 62 -1.78 14.16 -16.51
C GLN A 62 -1.68 12.81 -15.79
N ASN A 63 -0.60 12.05 -15.99
CA ASN A 63 -0.48 10.70 -15.44
C ASN A 63 0.52 10.59 -14.28
N VAL A 64 1.18 11.68 -13.90
CA VAL A 64 1.93 11.72 -12.64
C VAL A 64 0.92 11.96 -11.54
N THR A 65 0.67 10.92 -10.74
CA THR A 65 -0.12 11.09 -9.52
C THR A 65 0.70 11.93 -8.56
N GLU A 66 0.38 13.23 -8.48
CA GLU A 66 0.98 14.12 -7.50
C GLU A 66 0.47 13.73 -6.11
N VAL A 67 1.39 13.48 -5.20
CA VAL A 67 1.09 13.15 -3.80
C VAL A 67 1.62 14.28 -2.95
N SER A 68 0.76 14.87 -2.12
CA SER A 68 1.21 15.89 -1.17
C SER A 68 2.15 15.25 -0.15
N ILE A 69 3.35 15.79 -0.02
CA ILE A 69 4.30 15.42 1.02
C ILE A 69 4.30 16.46 2.13
N MET A 70 4.65 16.02 3.34
CA MET A 70 4.90 16.93 4.46
C MET A 70 6.36 17.35 4.41
N GLU A 71 6.62 18.65 4.27
CA GLU A 71 7.96 19.24 4.33
C GLU A 71 8.09 20.09 5.60
N GLU A 72 9.26 20.09 6.23
CA GLU A 72 9.53 20.95 7.38
C GLU A 72 9.62 22.42 6.94
N MET A 73 9.02 23.31 7.73
CA MET A 73 9.09 24.75 7.43
C MET A 73 10.51 25.28 7.67
N PRO A 74 11.03 26.21 6.84
CA PRO A 74 12.33 26.86 7.08
C PRO A 74 12.42 27.51 8.46
N LYS A 75 11.29 28.01 8.97
CA LYS A 75 11.13 28.48 10.35
C LYS A 75 10.01 27.67 11.02
N PRO A 76 10.31 26.87 12.06
CA PRO A 76 9.30 26.16 12.83
C PRO A 76 8.29 27.12 13.46
N ARG A 77 7.05 26.65 13.63
CA ARG A 77 6.00 27.41 14.33
C ARG A 77 6.22 27.31 15.83
N ASP A 78 6.08 28.44 16.52
CA ASP A 78 6.08 28.45 17.98
C ASP A 78 4.93 27.57 18.50
N THR A 79 5.28 26.58 19.31
CA THR A 79 4.36 25.61 19.88
C THR A 79 4.26 25.82 21.38
N TYR A 80 3.06 25.68 21.95
CA TYR A 80 2.78 26.02 23.34
C TYR A 80 1.99 24.88 24.01
N VAL A 81 2.08 24.78 25.33
CA VAL A 81 1.21 23.87 26.10
C VAL A 81 -0.21 24.43 26.09
N LEU A 82 -1.21 23.59 25.81
CA LEU A 82 -2.62 24.00 25.88
C LEU A 82 -3.14 23.87 27.32
N VAL A 83 -3.65 24.96 27.90
CA VAL A 83 -4.19 24.95 29.26
C VAL A 83 -5.43 24.06 29.28
N ARG A 84 -5.34 22.94 30.02
CA ARG A 84 -6.37 21.89 30.08
C ARG A 84 -6.74 21.32 28.70
N GLY A 85 -5.83 21.38 27.72
CA GLY A 85 -6.08 20.88 26.37
C GLY A 85 -6.99 21.76 25.50
N ALA A 86 -7.37 22.97 25.96
CA ALA A 86 -8.21 23.86 25.17
C ALA A 86 -7.43 24.46 23.99
N TYR A 87 -7.84 24.15 22.76
CA TYR A 87 -7.14 24.53 21.52
C TYR A 87 -6.95 26.04 21.34
N ASN A 88 -7.83 26.85 21.94
CA ASN A 88 -7.82 28.31 21.87
C ASN A 88 -7.16 28.97 23.09
N ASN A 89 -6.62 28.20 24.04
CA ASN A 89 -5.99 28.72 25.26
C ASN A 89 -4.55 28.18 25.45
N PRO A 90 -3.60 28.60 24.58
CA PRO A 90 -2.20 28.25 24.73
C PRO A 90 -1.54 29.04 25.87
N ASP A 91 -0.76 28.37 26.71
CA ASP A 91 0.14 28.99 27.67
C ASP A 91 1.36 29.57 26.94
N LYS A 92 1.33 30.89 26.72
CA LYS A 92 2.39 31.63 26.03
C LYS A 92 3.60 31.97 26.91
N SER A 93 3.64 31.50 28.17
CA SER A 93 4.79 31.72 29.06
C SER A 93 6.04 30.96 28.61
N ARG A 94 5.88 29.84 27.89
CA ARG A 94 6.98 29.00 27.41
C ARG A 94 6.69 28.40 26.04
N THR A 95 7.61 28.57 25.10
CA THR A 95 7.61 27.83 23.83
C THR A 95 8.19 26.43 24.01
N LEU A 96 7.65 25.48 23.24
CA LEU A 96 8.13 24.10 23.21
C LEU A 96 8.97 23.87 21.96
N ALA A 97 10.03 23.09 22.13
CA ALA A 97 10.82 22.55 21.04
C ALA A 97 10.55 21.03 20.90
N PRO A 98 10.64 20.46 19.68
CA PRO A 98 10.59 19.02 19.50
C PRO A 98 11.72 18.34 20.28
N THR A 99 11.38 17.31 21.06
CA THR A 99 12.33 16.48 21.81
C THR A 99 11.65 15.18 22.25
N THR A 100 12.41 14.21 22.77
CA THR A 100 11.86 13.00 23.37
C THR A 100 11.39 13.24 24.80
N PRO A 101 10.37 12.51 25.30
CA PRO A 101 9.96 12.59 26.70
C PRO A 101 11.11 12.21 27.63
N THR A 102 11.32 12.96 28.72
CA THR A 102 12.40 12.70 29.69
C THR A 102 12.28 11.37 30.44
N ALA A 103 11.11 10.75 30.44
CA ALA A 103 10.87 9.42 31.01
C ALA A 103 11.35 8.27 30.08
N LEU A 104 11.74 8.59 28.85
CA LEU A 104 12.24 7.65 27.84
C LEU A 104 13.72 7.95 27.56
N PRO A 105 14.46 7.03 26.91
CA PRO A 105 15.84 7.28 26.50
C PRO A 105 15.97 8.60 25.74
N ALA A 106 17.04 9.34 26.01
CA ALA A 106 17.32 10.57 25.26
C ALA A 106 17.57 10.25 23.78
N MET A 107 17.32 11.22 22.91
CA MET A 107 17.75 11.13 21.51
C MET A 107 19.27 11.22 21.46
N ALA A 108 19.91 10.38 20.64
CA ALA A 108 21.36 10.36 20.49
C ALA A 108 21.88 11.68 19.90
N ASP A 109 23.10 12.05 20.30
CA ASP A 109 23.76 13.25 19.79
C ASP A 109 23.96 13.17 18.27
N GLY A 110 23.66 14.27 17.57
CA GLY A 110 23.77 14.36 16.10
C GLY A 110 22.49 14.03 15.33
N LEU A 111 21.47 13.47 15.99
CA LEU A 111 20.15 13.31 15.38
C LEU A 111 19.41 14.64 15.29
N PRO A 112 18.74 14.94 14.16
CA PRO A 112 17.94 16.15 14.05
C PRO A 112 16.67 16.02 14.91
N ASN A 113 16.33 17.08 15.67
CA ASN A 113 15.08 17.17 16.44
C ASN A 113 13.86 17.41 15.52
N ASN A 114 13.62 16.47 14.60
CA ASN A 114 12.52 16.46 13.65
C ASN A 114 12.01 15.01 13.46
N ARG A 115 11.15 14.80 12.46
CA ARG A 115 10.56 13.48 12.20
C ARG A 115 11.59 12.40 11.85
N LEU A 116 12.69 12.75 11.20
CA LEU A 116 13.76 11.80 10.85
C LEU A 116 14.48 11.32 12.11
N GLY A 117 14.92 12.24 12.98
CA GLY A 117 15.58 11.84 14.23
C GLY A 117 14.64 11.09 15.17
N LEU A 118 13.34 11.42 15.18
CA LEU A 118 12.34 10.62 15.90
C LEU A 118 12.23 9.20 15.33
N ALA A 119 12.23 9.03 14.01
CA ALA A 119 12.15 7.72 13.38
C ALA A 119 13.37 6.87 13.71
N GLU A 120 14.58 7.43 13.60
CA GLU A 120 15.84 6.76 13.96
C GLU A 120 15.90 6.41 15.45
N TRP A 121 15.42 7.31 16.32
CA TRP A 121 15.31 7.04 17.76
C TRP A 121 14.32 5.91 18.07
N ILE A 122 13.17 5.86 17.39
CA ILE A 122 12.18 4.78 17.57
C ILE A 122 12.79 3.42 17.24
N VAL A 123 13.58 3.30 16.18
CA VAL A 123 14.17 2.01 15.75
C VAL A 123 15.59 1.78 16.27
N SER A 124 16.07 2.64 17.18
CA SER A 124 17.41 2.52 17.75
C SER A 124 17.59 1.23 18.56
N ASP A 125 18.83 0.73 18.62
CA ASP A 125 19.16 -0.50 19.34
C ASP A 125 18.93 -0.40 20.85
N ASP A 126 18.99 0.83 21.39
CA ASP A 126 18.73 1.18 22.78
C ASP A 126 17.23 1.18 23.13
N ASN A 127 16.34 1.08 22.14
CA ASN A 127 14.89 1.02 22.34
C ASN A 127 14.36 -0.42 22.23
N PRO A 128 14.18 -1.14 23.36
CA PRO A 128 13.71 -2.53 23.34
C PRO A 128 12.21 -2.66 23.02
N LEU A 129 11.44 -1.57 23.08
CA LEU A 129 9.98 -1.64 22.93
C LEU A 129 9.57 -1.86 21.48
N THR A 130 10.22 -1.19 20.54
CA THR A 130 9.89 -1.27 19.11
C THR A 130 9.93 -2.71 18.57
N PRO A 131 11.02 -3.50 18.75
CA PRO A 131 11.04 -4.88 18.28
C PRO A 131 10.03 -5.76 19.03
N ARG A 132 9.84 -5.58 20.35
CA ARG A 132 8.82 -6.32 21.13
C ARG A 132 7.40 -6.08 20.61
N VAL A 133 7.03 -4.84 20.34
CA VAL A 133 5.72 -4.47 19.80
C VAL A 133 5.54 -5.05 18.39
N ALA A 134 6.54 -4.94 17.53
CA ALA A 134 6.49 -5.47 16.17
C ALA A 134 6.33 -7.00 16.15
N VAL A 135 7.17 -7.73 16.89
CA VAL A 135 7.09 -9.19 17.04
C VAL A 135 5.74 -9.62 17.57
N ASN A 136 5.21 -8.96 18.59
CA ASN A 136 3.90 -9.30 19.14
C ASN A 136 2.77 -9.14 18.13
N ARG A 137 2.83 -8.13 17.25
CA ARG A 137 1.86 -7.94 16.16
C ARG A 137 1.96 -9.06 15.13
N TYR A 138 3.17 -9.43 14.69
CA TYR A 138 3.34 -10.56 13.78
C TYR A 138 2.88 -11.87 14.42
N TRP A 139 3.24 -12.12 15.67
CA TRP A 139 2.77 -13.27 16.45
C TRP A 139 1.24 -13.32 16.49
N GLN A 140 0.59 -12.19 16.78
CA GLN A 140 -0.87 -12.07 16.80
C GLN A 140 -1.51 -12.40 15.45
N MET A 141 -0.86 -12.09 14.33
CA MET A 141 -1.37 -12.45 12.99
C MET A 141 -1.42 -13.97 12.78
N TYR A 142 -0.47 -14.73 13.32
CA TYR A 142 -0.38 -16.19 13.16
C TYR A 142 -1.14 -16.96 14.23
N PHE A 143 -1.09 -16.52 15.49
CA PHE A 143 -1.70 -17.21 16.63
C PHE A 143 -3.08 -16.67 16.99
N GLY A 144 -3.44 -15.52 16.43
CA GLY A 144 -4.72 -14.88 16.66
C GLY A 144 -4.73 -13.97 17.90
N SER A 145 -3.91 -14.27 18.89
CA SER A 145 -3.62 -13.44 20.06
C SER A 145 -2.13 -13.13 20.12
N GLY A 146 -1.77 -11.94 20.60
CA GLY A 146 -0.38 -11.62 20.91
C GLY A 146 0.08 -12.31 22.19
N LEU A 147 1.40 -12.43 22.36
CA LEU A 147 2.02 -12.77 23.65
C LEU A 147 1.61 -11.73 24.71
N VAL A 148 1.55 -10.45 24.31
CA VAL A 148 0.84 -9.38 25.02
C VAL A 148 -0.52 -9.20 24.35
N ARG A 149 -1.62 -9.39 25.11
CA ARG A 149 -2.99 -9.35 24.56
C ARG A 149 -3.49 -7.94 24.24
N THR A 150 -2.82 -6.92 24.77
CA THR A 150 -3.10 -5.50 24.56
C THR A 150 -2.10 -4.94 23.54
N PRO A 151 -2.25 -5.17 22.22
CA PRO A 151 -1.28 -4.71 21.23
C PRO A 151 -1.17 -3.18 21.13
N GLY A 152 -2.14 -2.45 21.70
CA GLY A 152 -2.14 -0.99 21.82
C GLY A 152 -1.49 -0.45 23.10
N ASP A 153 -1.16 -1.31 24.06
CA ASP A 153 -0.57 -0.88 25.34
C ASP A 153 0.41 -1.94 25.88
N PHE A 154 1.70 -1.59 25.82
CA PHE A 154 2.82 -2.35 26.38
C PHE A 154 3.33 -1.78 27.71
N GLY A 155 2.65 -0.75 28.23
CA GLY A 155 2.95 -0.08 29.48
C GLY A 155 2.13 -0.61 30.65
N ALA A 156 1.98 0.22 31.68
CA ALA A 156 1.39 -0.17 32.97
C ALA A 156 -0.12 -0.50 32.92
N GLN A 157 -0.84 -0.03 31.90
CA GLN A 157 -2.25 -0.36 31.69
C GLN A 157 -2.45 -1.57 30.75
N GLY A 158 -1.36 -2.07 30.16
CA GLY A 158 -1.34 -3.27 29.35
C GLY A 158 -1.33 -4.56 30.17
N THR A 159 -1.60 -5.67 29.50
CA THR A 159 -1.44 -7.01 30.07
C THR A 159 0.02 -7.47 29.99
N PRO A 160 0.57 -8.13 31.02
CA PRO A 160 1.92 -8.69 30.93
C PRO A 160 1.97 -9.79 29.86
N PRO A 161 3.15 -10.02 29.23
CA PRO A 161 3.32 -11.09 28.26
C PRO A 161 3.11 -12.46 28.91
N THR A 162 2.45 -13.39 28.21
CA THR A 162 2.30 -14.77 28.67
C THR A 162 3.64 -15.51 28.71
N HIS A 163 4.54 -15.20 27.78
CA HIS A 163 5.87 -15.80 27.66
C HIS A 163 6.94 -14.69 27.48
N PRO A 164 7.38 -14.02 28.57
CA PRO A 164 8.30 -12.89 28.50
C PRO A 164 9.64 -13.25 27.84
N ALA A 165 10.25 -14.37 28.25
CA ALA A 165 11.52 -14.81 27.69
C ALA A 165 11.44 -15.11 26.18
N LEU A 166 10.31 -15.65 25.71
CA LEU A 166 10.09 -15.88 24.28
C LEU A 166 9.93 -14.58 23.51
N LEU A 167 9.17 -13.62 24.07
CA LEU A 167 9.01 -12.30 23.46
C LEU A 167 10.35 -11.58 23.33
N ASP A 168 11.16 -11.62 24.39
CA ASP A 168 12.48 -11.00 24.43
C ASP A 168 13.43 -11.64 23.41
N TRP A 169 13.46 -12.97 23.37
CA TRP A 169 14.28 -13.71 22.41
C TRP A 169 13.89 -13.40 20.96
N LEU A 170 12.59 -13.42 20.63
CA LEU A 170 12.11 -13.09 19.29
C LEU A 170 12.38 -11.63 18.92
N ALA A 171 12.27 -10.70 19.89
CA ALA A 171 12.54 -9.28 19.67
C ALA A 171 14.03 -9.02 19.38
N SER A 172 14.93 -9.67 20.14
CA SER A 172 16.36 -9.64 19.88
C SER A 172 16.69 -10.23 18.51
N GLU A 173 16.18 -11.43 18.20
CA GLU A 173 16.40 -12.07 16.89
C GLU A 173 15.91 -11.20 15.73
N PHE A 174 14.73 -10.58 15.86
CA PHE A 174 14.18 -9.72 14.81
C PHE A 174 15.03 -8.46 14.57
N ARG A 175 15.57 -7.85 15.64
CA ARG A 175 16.49 -6.72 15.54
C ARG A 175 17.83 -7.15 14.94
N ASP A 176 18.43 -8.22 15.47
CA ASP A 176 19.77 -8.68 15.13
C ASP A 176 19.86 -9.22 13.69
N THR A 177 18.74 -9.68 13.11
CA THR A 177 18.61 -10.03 11.68
C THR A 177 18.40 -8.82 10.75
N GLY A 178 18.47 -7.59 11.28
CA GLY A 178 18.28 -6.37 10.49
C GLY A 178 16.83 -6.13 10.11
N TRP A 179 15.88 -6.47 10.98
CA TRP A 179 14.44 -6.31 10.76
C TRP A 179 13.89 -7.13 9.58
N ASP A 180 14.47 -8.31 9.31
CA ASP A 180 13.98 -9.21 8.26
C ASP A 180 12.63 -9.85 8.65
N ILE A 181 11.56 -9.26 8.12
CA ILE A 181 10.19 -9.71 8.33
C ILE A 181 10.00 -11.15 7.83
N LYS A 182 10.61 -11.55 6.70
CA LYS A 182 10.45 -12.90 6.16
C LYS A 182 11.16 -13.93 7.02
N ALA A 183 12.34 -13.62 7.54
CA ALA A 183 13.07 -14.49 8.47
C ALA A 183 12.25 -14.73 9.74
N LEU A 184 11.72 -13.67 10.36
CA LEU A 184 10.85 -13.79 11.53
C LEU A 184 9.58 -14.62 11.25
N GLN A 185 8.92 -14.36 10.13
CA GLN A 185 7.73 -15.13 9.73
C GLN A 185 8.06 -16.60 9.52
N LYS A 186 9.16 -16.91 8.83
CA LYS A 186 9.65 -18.28 8.64
C LYS A 186 9.93 -18.95 9.99
N LEU A 187 10.58 -18.26 10.91
CA LEU A 187 10.87 -18.76 12.25
C LEU A 187 9.59 -19.13 13.00
N ILE A 188 8.58 -18.26 12.97
CA ILE A 188 7.27 -18.50 13.58
C ILE A 188 6.60 -19.73 12.95
N VAL A 189 6.44 -19.78 11.63
CA VAL A 189 5.65 -20.84 10.97
C VAL A 189 6.36 -22.20 10.94
N THR A 190 7.68 -22.22 11.13
CA THR A 190 8.46 -23.47 11.23
C THR A 190 8.69 -23.93 12.68
N SER A 191 8.26 -23.14 13.68
CA SER A 191 8.33 -23.52 15.09
C SER A 191 7.53 -24.79 15.41
N ALA A 192 7.93 -25.51 16.45
CA ALA A 192 7.13 -26.63 16.97
C ALA A 192 5.74 -26.15 17.42
N THR A 193 5.68 -24.96 18.03
CA THR A 193 4.45 -24.34 18.53
C THR A 193 3.42 -24.08 17.44
N TYR A 194 3.83 -23.50 16.30
CA TYR A 194 2.91 -23.24 15.19
C TYR A 194 2.44 -24.55 14.52
N ARG A 195 3.32 -25.56 14.45
CA ARG A 195 3.03 -26.86 13.83
C ARG A 195 2.28 -27.84 14.73
N GLN A 196 1.90 -27.44 15.95
CA GLN A 196 1.05 -28.26 16.81
C GLN A 196 -0.31 -28.54 16.16
N ARG A 197 -0.93 -29.67 16.53
CA ARG A 197 -2.30 -29.98 16.08
C ARG A 197 -3.29 -29.03 16.75
N SER A 198 -4.32 -28.60 16.01
CA SER A 198 -5.40 -27.77 16.55
C SER A 198 -6.53 -28.57 17.22
N ALA A 199 -6.44 -29.90 17.22
CA ALA A 199 -7.39 -30.76 17.93
C ALA A 199 -7.26 -30.51 19.44
N VAL A 200 -8.39 -30.42 20.13
CA VAL A 200 -8.46 -30.13 21.56
C VAL A 200 -9.36 -31.14 22.24
N ASP A 201 -8.87 -31.76 23.31
CA ASP A 201 -9.70 -32.59 24.19
C ASP A 201 -10.37 -31.73 25.27
N ALA A 202 -11.31 -32.33 26.02
CA ALA A 202 -12.08 -31.61 27.03
C ALA A 202 -11.20 -31.09 28.19
N ASP A 203 -10.14 -31.82 28.58
CA ASP A 203 -9.26 -31.45 29.68
C ASP A 203 -8.40 -30.23 29.30
N LEU A 204 -7.77 -30.25 28.13
CA LEU A 204 -7.00 -29.12 27.59
C LEU A 204 -7.88 -27.89 27.39
N LEU A 205 -9.13 -28.06 26.95
CA LEU A 205 -10.06 -26.94 26.80
C LEU A 205 -10.44 -26.33 28.15
N GLN A 206 -10.62 -27.15 29.19
CA GLN A 206 -10.90 -26.67 30.54
C GLN A 206 -9.71 -25.92 31.15
N ARG A 207 -8.49 -26.41 30.91
CA ARG A 207 -7.25 -25.82 31.47
C ARG A 207 -6.79 -24.58 30.72
N ASP A 208 -6.95 -24.53 29.40
CA ASP A 208 -6.55 -23.40 28.57
C ASP A 208 -7.58 -23.10 27.46
N PRO A 209 -8.76 -22.55 27.82
CA PRO A 209 -9.84 -22.30 26.87
C PRO A 209 -9.47 -21.32 25.76
N GLU A 210 -8.61 -20.34 26.07
CA GLU A 210 -8.18 -19.29 25.15
C GLU A 210 -6.85 -19.57 24.44
N ASN A 211 -6.25 -20.75 24.64
CA ASN A 211 -4.95 -21.14 24.09
C ASN A 211 -3.80 -20.18 24.48
N ARG A 212 -3.82 -19.64 25.70
CA ARG A 212 -2.80 -18.71 26.23
C ARG A 212 -1.44 -19.38 26.44
N LEU A 213 -1.46 -20.66 26.80
CA LEU A 213 -0.26 -21.47 27.03
C LEU A 213 0.25 -22.11 25.73
N LEU A 214 -0.41 -21.85 24.60
CA LEU A 214 -0.04 -22.36 23.29
C LEU A 214 0.02 -23.90 23.27
N ALA A 215 -0.92 -24.53 23.99
CA ALA A 215 -1.01 -25.99 24.14
C ALA A 215 -1.59 -26.69 22.90
N ARG A 216 -2.05 -25.92 21.91
CA ARG A 216 -2.55 -26.42 20.63
C ARG A 216 -2.28 -25.44 19.49
N GLY A 217 -2.33 -25.95 18.26
CA GLY A 217 -2.17 -25.15 17.05
C GLY A 217 -3.27 -24.09 16.90
N PRO A 218 -2.95 -22.91 16.33
CA PRO A 218 -3.92 -21.83 16.17
C PRO A 218 -5.08 -22.24 15.26
N ARG A 219 -6.31 -21.95 15.68
CA ARG A 219 -7.53 -22.17 14.88
C ARG A 219 -8.48 -21.00 15.06
N PHE A 220 -8.61 -20.17 14.03
CA PHE A 220 -9.52 -19.02 14.01
C PHE A 220 -9.86 -18.64 12.56
N ARG A 221 -10.94 -17.87 12.38
CA ARG A 221 -11.36 -17.37 11.06
C ARG A 221 -10.32 -16.38 10.49
N LEU A 222 -9.94 -16.56 9.23
CA LEU A 222 -9.11 -15.59 8.50
C LEU A 222 -9.84 -14.24 8.34
N ASN A 223 -9.10 -13.13 8.29
CA ASN A 223 -9.69 -11.81 8.00
C ASN A 223 -10.29 -11.75 6.58
N GLY A 224 -11.08 -10.72 6.28
CA GLY A 224 -11.80 -10.63 5.01
C GLY A 224 -10.89 -10.63 3.77
N GLN A 225 -9.71 -10.00 3.84
CA GLN A 225 -8.77 -10.00 2.71
C GLN A 225 -8.18 -11.39 2.47
N ALA A 226 -7.69 -12.02 3.54
CA ALA A 226 -7.07 -13.34 3.49
C ALA A 226 -8.09 -14.43 3.12
N LEU A 227 -9.33 -14.32 3.58
CA LEU A 227 -10.41 -15.26 3.24
C LEU A 227 -10.73 -15.23 1.74
N ARG A 228 -10.88 -14.03 1.16
CA ARG A 228 -11.08 -13.87 -0.29
C ARG A 228 -9.86 -14.35 -1.08
N ASP A 229 -8.66 -13.93 -0.70
CA ASP A 229 -7.43 -14.30 -1.40
C ASP A 229 -7.16 -15.82 -1.30
N GLN A 230 -7.52 -16.47 -0.19
CA GLN A 230 -7.44 -17.92 -0.04
C GLN A 230 -8.41 -18.64 -0.97
N ALA A 231 -9.66 -18.18 -1.09
CA ALA A 231 -10.64 -18.79 -2.00
C ALA A 231 -10.16 -18.70 -3.46
N LEU A 232 -9.67 -17.53 -3.88
CA LEU A 232 -9.09 -17.34 -5.21
C LEU A 232 -7.84 -18.18 -5.44
N ALA A 233 -6.98 -18.32 -4.44
CA ALA A 233 -5.77 -19.13 -4.53
C ALA A 233 -6.11 -20.61 -4.66
N ALA A 234 -7.07 -21.10 -3.86
CA ALA A 234 -7.51 -22.49 -3.89
C ALA A 234 -8.13 -22.87 -5.24
N SER A 235 -8.90 -21.98 -5.85
CA SER A 235 -9.51 -22.21 -7.17
C SER A 235 -8.57 -21.93 -8.35
N GLY A 236 -7.33 -21.52 -8.12
CA GLY A 236 -6.38 -21.15 -9.18
C GLY A 236 -6.67 -19.84 -9.91
N LEU A 237 -7.64 -19.05 -9.47
CA LEU A 237 -8.02 -17.77 -10.08
C LEU A 237 -7.14 -16.60 -9.63
N LEU A 238 -6.43 -16.73 -8.51
CA LEU A 238 -5.69 -15.62 -7.90
C LEU A 238 -4.63 -15.03 -8.85
N VAL A 239 -4.79 -13.75 -9.19
CA VAL A 239 -3.81 -12.99 -9.94
C VAL A 239 -2.81 -12.33 -8.98
N THR A 240 -1.54 -12.74 -9.07
CA THR A 240 -0.45 -12.37 -8.15
C THR A 240 0.37 -11.16 -8.61
N THR A 241 -0.01 -10.52 -9.73
CA THR A 241 0.67 -9.35 -10.29
C THR A 241 0.82 -8.22 -9.26
N ILE A 242 2.07 -7.82 -9.04
CA ILE A 242 2.45 -6.76 -8.08
C ILE A 242 2.47 -5.40 -8.79
N GLY A 243 1.89 -4.39 -8.14
CA GLY A 243 1.88 -2.99 -8.62
C GLY A 243 0.63 -2.66 -9.44
N GLY A 244 0.65 -1.52 -10.14
CA GLY A 244 -0.49 -1.09 -10.96
C GLY A 244 -1.66 -0.47 -10.18
N PRO A 245 -2.71 -0.02 -10.89
CA PRO A 245 -3.85 0.67 -10.29
C PRO A 245 -4.68 -0.28 -9.41
N SER A 246 -5.49 0.32 -8.52
CA SER A 246 -6.51 -0.41 -7.79
C SER A 246 -7.61 -0.92 -8.72
N VAL A 247 -8.19 -2.06 -8.38
CA VAL A 247 -9.25 -2.73 -9.16
C VAL A 247 -10.58 -2.74 -8.41
N MET A 248 -11.66 -2.88 -9.15
CA MET A 248 -13.03 -2.87 -8.65
C MET A 248 -13.67 -4.26 -8.89
N PRO A 249 -13.42 -5.26 -8.02
CA PRO A 249 -14.02 -6.60 -8.14
C PRO A 249 -15.54 -6.56 -7.93
N TYR A 250 -16.20 -7.71 -7.89
CA TYR A 250 -17.66 -7.77 -7.65
C TYR A 250 -18.09 -6.99 -6.40
N GLN A 251 -19.13 -6.18 -6.56
CA GLN A 251 -19.79 -5.41 -5.50
C GLN A 251 -21.28 -5.28 -5.85
N PRO A 252 -22.20 -5.33 -4.88
CA PRO A 252 -23.62 -5.04 -5.11
C PRO A 252 -23.85 -3.66 -5.74
N GLU A 253 -24.87 -3.56 -6.58
CA GLU A 253 -25.28 -2.31 -7.21
C GLU A 253 -25.86 -1.31 -6.18
N GLY A 254 -25.94 -0.03 -6.54
CA GLY A 254 -26.58 1.01 -5.72
C GLY A 254 -25.73 1.61 -4.58
N LEU A 255 -24.67 0.93 -4.11
CA LEU A 255 -23.89 1.39 -2.93
C LEU A 255 -23.19 2.74 -3.09
N TRP A 256 -23.01 3.21 -4.33
CA TRP A 256 -22.31 4.47 -4.62
C TRP A 256 -23.24 5.63 -4.99
N GLU A 257 -24.53 5.36 -5.19
CA GLU A 257 -25.49 6.35 -5.69
C GLU A 257 -25.73 7.47 -4.67
N GLU A 258 -25.82 7.13 -3.39
CA GLU A 258 -26.10 8.09 -2.31
C GLU A 258 -24.87 8.91 -1.88
N VAL A 259 -23.66 8.40 -2.12
CA VAL A 259 -22.42 8.94 -1.54
C VAL A 259 -21.54 9.66 -2.59
N SER A 260 -21.92 9.62 -3.86
CA SER A 260 -21.12 10.18 -4.95
C SER A 260 -21.48 11.62 -5.29
N ALA A 261 -21.04 12.57 -4.45
CA ALA A 261 -21.17 14.01 -4.72
C ALA A 261 -20.45 14.48 -6.01
N LYS A 262 -19.68 13.61 -6.69
CA LYS A 262 -18.85 13.94 -7.86
C LYS A 262 -19.03 12.97 -9.05
N GLY A 263 -20.12 12.19 -9.10
CA GLY A 263 -20.42 11.34 -10.27
C GLY A 263 -19.49 10.13 -10.47
N TYR A 264 -18.66 9.79 -9.47
CA TYR A 264 -17.92 8.53 -9.46
C TYR A 264 -18.89 7.35 -9.38
N LYS A 265 -18.86 6.48 -10.39
CA LYS A 265 -19.62 5.23 -10.43
C LYS A 265 -18.68 4.06 -10.20
N TYR A 266 -19.13 3.07 -9.45
CA TYR A 266 -18.43 1.80 -9.35
C TYR A 266 -18.63 1.05 -10.67
N VAL A 267 -17.54 0.82 -11.41
CA VAL A 267 -17.58 0.02 -12.63
C VAL A 267 -16.86 -1.27 -12.31
N VAL A 268 -17.62 -2.37 -12.27
CA VAL A 268 -17.06 -3.70 -12.02
C VAL A 268 -15.99 -3.98 -13.08
N ALA A 269 -14.81 -4.39 -12.61
CA ALA A 269 -13.68 -4.73 -13.43
C ALA A 269 -13.95 -5.98 -14.29
N LYS A 270 -13.06 -6.28 -15.23
CA LYS A 270 -13.21 -7.40 -16.16
C LYS A 270 -11.92 -8.22 -16.22
N GLY A 271 -12.05 -9.51 -16.54
CA GLY A 271 -10.91 -10.42 -16.66
C GLY A 271 -10.12 -10.53 -15.36
N ASP A 272 -8.80 -10.58 -15.49
CA ASP A 272 -7.84 -10.74 -14.38
C ASP A 272 -8.02 -9.73 -13.23
N ASP A 273 -8.52 -8.53 -13.53
CA ASP A 273 -8.76 -7.49 -12.53
C ASP A 273 -9.81 -7.89 -11.49
N LEU A 274 -10.71 -8.83 -11.80
CA LEU A 274 -11.68 -9.38 -10.85
C LEU A 274 -11.01 -10.25 -9.76
N TYR A 275 -9.87 -10.86 -10.07
CA TYR A 275 -9.22 -11.88 -9.26
C TYR A 275 -7.88 -11.45 -8.68
N ARG A 276 -7.54 -10.16 -8.77
CA ARG A 276 -6.35 -9.63 -8.09
C ARG A 276 -6.47 -9.77 -6.58
N ARG A 277 -5.31 -9.87 -5.93
CA ARG A 277 -5.17 -9.83 -4.47
C ARG A 277 -5.97 -8.69 -3.87
N SER A 278 -6.63 -8.96 -2.75
CA SER A 278 -7.48 -8.02 -2.02
C SER A 278 -6.75 -6.74 -1.60
N LEU A 279 -5.41 -6.76 -1.56
CA LEU A 279 -4.55 -5.59 -1.40
C LEU A 279 -4.81 -4.51 -2.47
N TYR A 280 -5.14 -4.91 -3.70
CA TYR A 280 -5.38 -4.02 -4.84
C TYR A 280 -6.85 -3.62 -4.98
N THR A 281 -7.75 -4.10 -4.12
CA THR A 281 -9.16 -3.71 -4.17
C THR A 281 -9.32 -2.24 -3.83
N PHE A 282 -10.03 -1.51 -4.68
CA PHE A 282 -10.31 -0.09 -4.48
C PHE A 282 -11.08 0.12 -3.17
N TRP A 283 -10.57 1.02 -2.33
CA TRP A 283 -11.14 1.30 -1.02
C TRP A 283 -11.52 2.77 -0.90
N ARG A 284 -12.82 3.06 -1.04
CA ARG A 284 -13.35 4.40 -0.74
C ARG A 284 -13.56 4.52 0.76
N ARG A 285 -13.10 5.61 1.37
CA ARG A 285 -13.25 5.85 2.82
C ARG A 285 -14.70 5.64 3.27
N THR A 286 -15.64 6.33 2.61
CA THR A 286 -17.08 6.30 2.91
C THR A 286 -17.84 5.08 2.42
N VAL A 287 -17.30 4.34 1.43
CA VAL A 287 -17.94 3.14 0.85
C VAL A 287 -16.88 2.05 0.66
N PRO A 288 -16.43 1.42 1.77
CA PRO A 288 -15.47 0.32 1.72
C PRO A 288 -16.06 -0.95 1.05
N PRO A 289 -15.22 -1.92 0.64
CA PRO A 289 -15.70 -3.17 0.05
C PRO A 289 -16.60 -3.95 1.04
N PRO A 290 -17.88 -4.21 0.71
CA PRO A 290 -18.88 -4.67 1.68
C PRO A 290 -18.60 -6.08 2.20
N SER A 291 -18.15 -7.00 1.34
CA SER A 291 -17.76 -8.35 1.76
C SER A 291 -16.63 -8.29 2.78
N MET A 292 -15.60 -7.48 2.55
CA MET A 292 -14.49 -7.28 3.49
C MET A 292 -14.94 -6.68 4.83
N MET A 293 -15.84 -5.70 4.82
CA MET A 293 -16.38 -5.12 6.06
C MET A 293 -17.22 -6.13 6.84
N ASN A 294 -18.02 -6.94 6.14
CA ASN A 294 -18.80 -8.02 6.77
C ASN A 294 -17.89 -9.06 7.46
N PHE A 295 -16.65 -9.22 7.00
CA PHE A 295 -15.62 -10.08 7.60
C PHE A 295 -14.67 -9.34 8.57
N ASP A 296 -15.18 -8.31 9.25
CA ASP A 296 -14.52 -7.55 10.32
C ASP A 296 -13.23 -6.81 9.93
N ASN A 297 -13.04 -6.48 8.65
CA ASN A 297 -11.92 -5.61 8.28
C ASN A 297 -12.12 -4.20 8.87
N ALA A 298 -11.01 -3.60 9.32
CA ALA A 298 -11.04 -2.24 9.85
C ALA A 298 -11.45 -1.25 8.76
N GLY A 299 -12.35 -0.33 9.11
CA GLY A 299 -12.62 0.85 8.28
C GLY A 299 -11.39 1.76 8.18
N ARG A 300 -11.42 2.71 7.25
CA ARG A 300 -10.38 3.75 7.11
C ARG A 300 -10.74 5.06 7.81
N GLU A 301 -11.67 4.98 8.76
CA GLU A 301 -12.18 6.13 9.51
C GLU A 301 -11.35 6.40 10.77
N VAL A 302 -10.90 5.33 11.43
CA VAL A 302 -10.18 5.37 12.71
C VAL A 302 -9.04 4.36 12.72
N CYS A 303 -7.98 4.68 13.45
CA CYS A 303 -6.87 3.75 13.64
C CYS A 303 -7.32 2.55 14.49
N THR A 304 -7.15 1.34 13.95
CA THR A 304 -7.54 0.10 14.62
C THR A 304 -6.31 -0.77 14.83
N VAL A 305 -5.92 -0.96 16.09
CA VAL A 305 -4.70 -1.73 16.45
C VAL A 305 -5.00 -3.24 16.60
N SER A 306 -6.22 -3.58 17.01
CA SER A 306 -6.67 -4.97 17.14
C SER A 306 -7.82 -5.24 16.18
N VAL A 307 -7.71 -6.31 15.39
CA VAL A 307 -8.77 -6.73 14.45
C VAL A 307 -9.81 -7.52 15.22
N ALA A 308 -11.06 -7.06 15.22
CA ALA A 308 -12.19 -7.83 15.75
C ALA A 308 -12.40 -9.09 14.90
N ARG A 309 -12.86 -10.17 15.53
CA ARG A 309 -13.24 -11.40 14.80
C ARG A 309 -14.57 -11.90 15.34
N THR A 310 -15.56 -11.87 14.47
CA THR A 310 -16.89 -12.41 14.69
C THR A 310 -17.13 -13.57 13.73
N ASN A 311 -18.09 -14.41 14.09
CA ASN A 311 -18.67 -15.45 13.24
C ASN A 311 -20.18 -15.22 13.25
N THR A 312 -20.72 -14.63 12.18
CA THR A 312 -22.15 -14.29 12.11
C THR A 312 -22.86 -15.07 10.99
N PRO A 313 -24.18 -15.29 11.08
CA PRO A 313 -24.93 -15.88 9.98
C PRO A 313 -24.82 -15.08 8.68
N LEU A 314 -24.67 -13.75 8.75
CA LEU A 314 -24.50 -12.89 7.58
C LEU A 314 -23.18 -13.17 6.85
N GLN A 315 -22.12 -13.51 7.56
CA GLN A 315 -20.86 -13.96 6.97
C GLN A 315 -21.01 -15.29 6.23
N ALA A 316 -21.76 -16.24 6.79
CA ALA A 316 -22.06 -17.50 6.11
C ALA A 316 -22.89 -17.27 4.83
N MET A 317 -23.91 -16.41 4.90
CA MET A 317 -24.70 -16.03 3.72
C MET A 317 -23.85 -15.32 2.67
N ASN A 318 -22.87 -14.50 3.07
CA ASN A 318 -21.96 -13.87 2.12
C ASN A 318 -21.13 -14.92 1.36
N LEU A 319 -20.58 -15.94 2.04
CA LEU A 319 -19.84 -17.03 1.38
C LEU A 319 -20.71 -17.83 0.39
N LEU A 320 -22.00 -17.99 0.68
CA LEU A 320 -22.92 -18.76 -0.16
C LEU A 320 -23.42 -17.98 -1.39
N ASN A 321 -23.41 -16.64 -1.35
CA ASN A 321 -24.11 -15.82 -2.35
C ASN A 321 -23.23 -14.80 -3.07
N ASP A 322 -22.08 -14.39 -2.52
CA ASP A 322 -21.20 -13.43 -3.21
C ASP A 322 -20.63 -14.07 -4.48
N PRO A 323 -20.72 -13.38 -5.65
CA PRO A 323 -20.25 -13.92 -6.92
C PRO A 323 -18.80 -14.42 -6.88
N THR A 324 -17.95 -13.78 -6.09
CA THR A 324 -16.54 -14.18 -5.93
C THR A 324 -16.44 -15.59 -5.34
N PHE A 325 -17.20 -15.89 -4.29
CA PHE A 325 -17.16 -17.20 -3.63
C PHE A 325 -17.89 -18.27 -4.44
N VAL A 326 -19.00 -17.93 -5.09
CA VAL A 326 -19.71 -18.85 -6.00
C VAL A 326 -18.84 -19.23 -7.19
N GLU A 327 -18.14 -18.27 -7.79
CA GLU A 327 -17.27 -18.53 -8.93
C GLU A 327 -16.03 -19.34 -8.54
N THR A 328 -15.38 -19.00 -7.43
CA THR A 328 -14.23 -19.78 -6.93
C THR A 328 -14.62 -21.22 -6.61
N ALA A 329 -15.80 -21.44 -6.00
CA ALA A 329 -16.32 -22.78 -5.75
C ALA A 329 -16.61 -23.56 -7.04
N ARG A 330 -17.20 -22.90 -8.05
CA ARG A 330 -17.44 -23.50 -9.38
C ARG A 330 -16.14 -23.91 -10.07
N VAL A 331 -15.15 -23.01 -10.11
CA VAL A 331 -13.87 -23.29 -10.78
C VAL A 331 -13.05 -24.34 -10.03
N LEU A 332 -13.10 -24.36 -8.70
CA LEU A 332 -12.44 -25.40 -7.90
C LEU A 332 -13.02 -26.80 -8.16
N ALA A 333 -14.30 -26.91 -8.52
CA ALA A 333 -14.97 -28.18 -8.78
C ALA A 333 -14.76 -28.73 -10.20
N GLN A 334 -14.18 -27.93 -11.12
CA GLN A 334 -13.93 -28.30 -12.51
C GLN A 334 -12.54 -28.88 -12.71
#